data_AF-A0A1G0HXG9-F1
#
_entry.id   AF-A0A1G0HXG9-F1
#
_cell.length_a   1.000
_cell.length_b   1.000
_cell.length_c   1.000
_cell.angle_alpha   90.00
_cell.angle_beta   90.00
_cell.angle_gamma   90.00
#
_symmetry.space_group_name_H-M   'P 1'
#
loop_
_entity.id
_entity.type
_entity.pdbx_description
1 polymer ?
#
loop_
_entity_poly.entity_id
_entity_poly.type
_entity_poly.pdbx_seq_one_letter_code
_entity_poly.pdbx_strand_id
1 'polypeptide(L)'
;MSRVKAAAAGNVKASEELALSFGADNDERESYFWLQIAAENGSLTGMQHLAMTLRAKGGEINCLRALFWLNQIRKRGTAVDVAQLNVESAEASIRADLPVCAPYG
;
A
#
# COMPACT_ATOMS: atom_id res chain seq x y z
N MET A 1 -1.22 12.52 -23.60
CA MET A 1 -0.37 11.48 -22.96
C MET A 1 -1.28 10.38 -22.45
N SER A 2 -0.92 9.11 -22.64
CA SER A 2 -1.72 8.00 -22.08
C SER A 2 -1.56 7.92 -20.56
N ARG A 3 -2.57 7.38 -19.87
CA ARG A 3 -2.57 7.21 -18.39
C ARG A 3 -1.36 6.41 -17.91
N VAL A 4 -0.98 5.36 -18.64
CA VAL A 4 0.21 4.54 -18.39
C VAL A 4 1.49 5.37 -18.40
N LYS A 5 1.68 6.27 -19.38
CA LYS A 5 2.86 7.13 -19.45
C LYS A 5 2.90 8.13 -18.29
N ALA A 6 1.74 8.66 -17.89
CA ALA A 6 1.64 9.57 -16.76
C ALA A 6 1.97 8.85 -15.44
N ALA A 7 1.40 7.66 -15.23
CA ALA A 7 1.67 6.83 -14.06
C ALA A 7 3.15 6.44 -13.98
N ALA A 8 3.75 5.96 -15.09
CA ALA A 8 5.17 5.64 -15.14
C ALA A 8 6.09 6.85 -14.89
N ALA A 9 5.61 8.07 -15.13
CA ALA A 9 6.31 9.30 -14.80
C ALA A 9 6.08 9.78 -13.35
N GLY A 10 5.45 8.96 -12.50
CA GLY A 10 5.21 9.24 -11.09
C GLY A 10 3.91 9.99 -10.79
N ASN A 11 2.98 10.09 -11.75
CA ASN A 11 1.67 10.68 -11.47
C ASN A 11 0.88 9.75 -10.53
N VAL A 12 0.71 10.19 -9.29
CA VAL A 12 0.00 9.45 -8.23
C VAL A 12 -1.40 9.04 -8.66
N LYS A 13 -2.22 10.00 -9.12
CA LYS A 13 -3.62 9.75 -9.49
C LYS A 13 -3.73 8.72 -10.62
N ALA A 14 -2.88 8.84 -11.64
CA ALA A 14 -2.86 7.89 -12.75
C ALA A 14 -2.43 6.49 -12.29
N SER A 15 -1.48 6.39 -11.36
CA SER A 15 -1.00 5.13 -10.80
C SER A 15 -2.07 4.45 -9.94
N GLU A 16 -2.76 5.20 -9.08
CA GLU A 16 -3.87 4.68 -8.28
C GLU A 16 -5.01 4.15 -9.13
N GLU A 17 -5.40 4.89 -10.17
CA GLU A 17 -6.48 4.44 -11.05
C GLU A 17 -6.10 3.19 -11.85
N LEU A 18 -4.83 3.04 -12.25
CA LEU A 18 -4.35 1.80 -12.88
C LEU A 18 -4.33 0.65 -11.88
N ALA A 19 -3.85 0.88 -10.65
CA ALA A 19 -3.85 -0.12 -9.60
C ALA A 19 -5.26 -0.69 -9.33
N LEU A 20 -6.27 0.18 -9.30
CA LEU A 20 -7.68 -0.20 -9.16
C LEU A 20 -8.20 -0.99 -10.35
N SER A 21 -7.83 -0.59 -11.58
CA SER A 21 -8.22 -1.31 -12.80
C SER A 21 -7.69 -2.75 -12.79
N PHE A 22 -6.39 -2.92 -12.56
CA PHE A 22 -5.77 -4.24 -12.55
C PHE A 22 -6.17 -5.10 -11.36
N GLY A 23 -6.48 -4.47 -10.21
CA GLY A 23 -7.06 -5.15 -9.06
C GLY A 23 -8.44 -5.75 -9.37
N ALA A 24 -9.26 -5.09 -10.18
CA ALA A 24 -10.56 -5.61 -10.63
C ALA A 24 -10.42 -6.77 -11.64
N ASP A 25 -9.34 -6.78 -12.42
CA ASP A 25 -9.03 -7.83 -13.39
C ASP A 25 -8.32 -9.05 -12.75
N ASN A 26 -8.21 -9.11 -11.42
CA ASN A 26 -7.44 -10.10 -10.65
C ASN A 26 -5.94 -10.17 -11.03
N ASP A 27 -5.37 -9.11 -11.59
CA ASP A 27 -3.92 -9.02 -11.80
C ASP A 27 -3.25 -8.34 -10.60
N GLU A 28 -3.01 -9.15 -9.57
CA GLU A 28 -2.33 -8.70 -8.34
C GLU A 28 -0.91 -8.18 -8.60
N ARG A 29 -0.24 -8.63 -9.66
CA ARG A 29 1.14 -8.22 -9.97
C ARG A 29 1.17 -6.82 -10.57
N GLU A 30 0.32 -6.56 -11.56
CA GLU A 30 0.15 -5.23 -12.13
C GLU A 30 -0.38 -4.24 -11.08
N SER A 31 -1.39 -4.63 -10.29
CA SER A 31 -1.92 -3.77 -9.23
C SER A 31 -0.83 -3.40 -8.21
N TYR A 32 -0.04 -4.38 -7.76
CA TYR A 32 1.09 -4.15 -6.85
C TYR A 32 2.13 -3.19 -7.45
N PHE A 33 2.46 -3.33 -8.73
CA PHE A 33 3.42 -2.46 -9.42
C PHE A 33 2.97 -1.00 -9.41
N TRP A 34 1.70 -0.73 -9.75
CA TRP A 34 1.17 0.63 -9.77
C TRP A 34 1.00 1.22 -8.36
N LEU A 35 0.64 0.41 -7.37
CA LEU A 35 0.63 0.83 -5.96
C LEU A 35 2.02 1.22 -5.47
N GLN A 36 3.06 0.49 -5.89
CA GLN A 36 4.44 0.84 -5.56
C GLN A 36 4.84 2.20 -6.13
N ILE A 37 4.52 2.47 -7.39
CA ILE A 37 4.77 3.78 -8.00
C ILE A 37 4.01 4.89 -7.25
N ALA A 38 2.73 4.68 -6.94
CA ALA A 38 1.94 5.65 -6.19
C ALA A 38 2.56 5.94 -4.81
N ALA A 39 2.94 4.89 -4.07
CA ALA A 39 3.56 5.00 -2.76
C ALA A 39 4.91 5.74 -2.81
N GLU A 40 5.79 5.38 -3.75
CA GLU A 40 7.09 6.03 -3.94
C GLU A 40 6.95 7.52 -4.28
N ASN A 41 5.90 7.89 -4.99
CA ASN A 41 5.58 9.29 -5.33
C ASN A 41 4.73 10.01 -4.26
N GLY A 42 4.61 9.44 -3.07
CA GLY A 42 4.04 10.12 -1.90
C GLY A 42 2.54 9.94 -1.71
N SER A 43 1.88 9.04 -2.44
CA SER A 43 0.50 8.70 -2.16
C SER A 43 0.37 7.99 -0.81
N LEU A 44 -0.32 8.62 0.15
CA LEU A 44 -0.64 8.00 1.44
C LEU A 44 -1.59 6.81 1.26
N THR A 45 -2.57 6.93 0.36
CA THR A 45 -3.51 5.86 0.04
C THR A 45 -2.81 4.70 -0.68
N GLY A 46 -1.89 5.00 -1.62
CA GLY A 46 -1.04 4.02 -2.27
C GLY A 46 -0.15 3.26 -1.28
N MET A 47 0.46 3.95 -0.33
CA MET A 47 1.23 3.32 0.77
C MET A 47 0.35 2.41 1.62
N GLN A 48 -0.87 2.84 1.97
CA GLN A 48 -1.79 2.05 2.79
C GLN A 48 -2.21 0.77 2.07
N HIS A 49 -2.62 0.87 0.80
CA HIS A 49 -2.99 -0.29 0.00
C HIS A 49 -1.80 -1.25 -0.16
N LEU A 50 -0.61 -0.73 -0.46
CA LEU A 50 0.60 -1.54 -0.58
C LEU A 50 0.94 -2.28 0.72
N ALA A 51 0.78 -1.61 1.87
CA ALA A 51 0.96 -2.24 3.17
C ALA A 51 -0.04 -3.37 3.42
N MET A 52 -1.31 -3.20 3.04
CA MET A 52 -2.34 -4.24 3.18
C MET A 52 -2.10 -5.42 2.22
N THR A 53 -1.71 -5.16 0.98
CA THR A 53 -1.33 -6.23 0.03
C THR A 53 -0.13 -7.03 0.54
N LEU A 54 0.88 -6.37 1.11
CA LEU A 54 2.03 -7.04 1.72
C LEU A 54 1.62 -7.86 2.94
N ARG A 55 0.77 -7.31 3.82
CA ARG A 55 0.22 -8.06 4.96
C ARG A 55 -0.52 -9.31 4.49
N ALA A 56 -1.37 -9.21 3.46
CA ALA A 56 -2.15 -10.34 2.94
C ALA A 56 -1.27 -11.45 2.35
N LYS A 57 -0.11 -11.11 1.77
CA LYS A 57 0.89 -12.09 1.31
C LYS A 57 1.55 -12.85 2.46
N GLY A 58 1.51 -12.30 3.67
CA GLY A 58 2.08 -12.88 4.87
C GLY A 58 3.60 -13.06 4.82
N GLY A 59 4.16 -13.61 5.89
CA GLY A 59 5.58 -13.80 6.10
C GLY A 59 6.29 -12.55 6.64
N GLU A 60 7.27 -12.79 7.50
CA GLU A 60 7.97 -11.78 8.29
C GLU A 60 8.46 -10.59 7.45
N ILE A 61 9.09 -10.85 6.31
CA ILE A 61 9.63 -9.82 5.42
C ILE A 61 8.52 -8.91 4.88
N ASN A 62 7.37 -9.47 4.50
CA ASN A 62 6.26 -8.68 3.99
C ASN A 62 5.59 -7.88 5.11
N CYS A 63 5.47 -8.44 6.32
CA CYS A 63 5.01 -7.70 7.50
C CYS A 63 5.89 -6.47 7.78
N LEU A 64 7.22 -6.66 7.78
CA LEU A 64 8.18 -5.58 8.02
C LEU A 64 8.10 -4.51 6.93
N ARG A 65 7.89 -4.91 5.67
CA ARG A 65 7.65 -3.97 4.57
C ARG A 65 6.31 -3.24 4.72
N ALA A 66 5.26 -3.91 5.18
CA ALA A 66 3.97 -3.27 5.46
C ALA A 66 4.11 -2.22 6.57
N LEU A 67 4.79 -2.56 7.68
CA LEU A 67 5.10 -1.62 8.77
C LEU A 67 5.96 -0.45 8.28
N PHE A 68 6.90 -0.68 7.36
CA PHE A 68 7.67 0.39 6.75
C PHE A 68 6.78 1.41 6.04
N TRP A 69 5.84 0.97 5.20
CA TRP A 69 4.93 1.87 4.50
C TRP A 69 3.96 2.60 5.44
N LEU A 70 3.40 1.91 6.45
CA LEU A 70 2.59 2.55 7.49
C LEU A 70 3.36 3.66 8.24
N ASN A 71 4.65 3.42 8.53
CA ASN A 71 5.51 4.44 9.12
C ASN A 71 5.77 5.62 8.18
N GLN A 72 5.85 5.42 6.86
CA GLN A 72 5.97 6.51 5.90
C GLN A 72 4.71 7.39 5.89
N ILE A 73 3.52 6.80 6.07
CA ILE A 73 2.27 7.56 6.19
C ILE A 73 2.34 8.51 7.39
N ARG A 74 2.80 8.04 8.56
CA ARG A 74 2.96 8.89 9.76
C ARG A 74 3.97 10.02 9.57
N LYS A 75 5.00 9.80 8.75
CA LYS A 75 6.05 10.81 8.49
C LYS A 75 5.61 11.88 7.50
N ARG A 76 4.69 11.57 6.59
CA ARG A 76 4.32 12.44 5.46
C ARG A 76 2.89 12.98 5.56
N GLY A 77 1.99 12.26 6.20
CA GLY A 77 0.59 12.62 6.39
C GLY A 77 0.34 13.44 7.65
N THR A 78 -0.83 14.04 7.70
CA THR A 78 -1.37 14.73 8.87
C THR A 78 -1.96 13.72 9.87
N ALA A 79 -2.27 14.17 11.09
CA ALA A 79 -3.00 13.34 12.05
C ALA A 79 -4.36 12.87 11.51
N VAL A 80 -5.01 13.68 10.67
CA VAL A 80 -6.28 13.32 10.00
C VAL A 80 -6.05 12.18 9.00
N ASP A 81 -5.00 12.24 8.19
CA ASP A 81 -4.68 11.18 7.24
C ASP A 81 -4.36 9.85 7.94
N VAL A 82 -3.54 9.91 9.01
CA VAL A 82 -3.17 8.75 9.83
C VAL A 82 -4.42 8.09 10.44
N ALA A 83 -5.36 8.89 10.93
CA ALA A 83 -6.63 8.41 11.47
C ALA A 83 -7.53 7.82 10.37
N GLN A 84 -7.72 8.53 9.25
CA GLN A 84 -8.58 8.10 8.14
C GLN A 84 -8.09 6.80 7.49
N LEU A 85 -6.77 6.60 7.43
CA LEU A 85 -6.15 5.40 6.87
C LEU A 85 -6.01 4.26 7.90
N ASN A 86 -6.54 4.42 9.12
CA ASN A 86 -6.51 3.42 10.20
C ASN A 86 -5.10 2.87 10.48
N VAL A 87 -4.08 3.73 10.39
CA VAL A 87 -2.66 3.32 10.44
C VAL A 87 -2.32 2.65 11.77
N GLU A 88 -2.81 3.18 12.88
CA GLU A 88 -2.54 2.65 14.22
C GLU A 88 -3.13 1.25 14.41
N SER A 89 -4.38 1.04 13.99
CA SER A 89 -5.03 -0.27 14.05
C SER A 89 -4.35 -1.29 13.14
N ALA A 90 -3.96 -0.88 11.93
CA ALA A 90 -3.24 -1.72 11.00
C ALA A 90 -1.85 -2.12 11.55
N GLU A 91 -1.11 -1.17 12.12
CA GLU A 91 0.20 -1.40 12.72
C GLU A 91 0.10 -2.37 13.90
N ALA A 92 -0.85 -2.14 14.81
CA ALA A 92 -1.09 -3.00 15.96
C ALA A 92 -1.42 -4.43 15.55
N SER A 93 -2.29 -4.59 14.54
CA SER A 93 -2.67 -5.91 14.03
C SER A 93 -1.47 -6.64 13.42
N ILE A 94 -0.68 -5.98 12.55
CA ILE A 94 0.50 -6.60 11.94
C ILE A 94 1.52 -7.02 13.00
N ARG A 95 1.75 -6.18 14.02
CA ARG A 95 2.68 -6.50 15.11
C ARG A 95 2.21 -7.66 15.97
N ALA A 96 0.89 -7.80 16.17
CA ALA A 96 0.31 -8.92 16.91
C ALA A 96 0.44 -10.26 16.14
N ASP A 97 0.39 -10.20 14.81
CA ASP A 97 0.44 -11.39 13.95
C ASP A 97 1.87 -11.81 13.56
N LEU A 98 2.91 -11.05 13.96
CA LEU A 98 4.32 -11.41 13.71
C LEU A 98 4.69 -12.74 14.40
N PRO A 99 5.59 -13.54 13.80
CA PRO A 99 6.34 -13.28 12.55
C PRO A 99 5.60 -13.73 11.27
N VAL A 100 4.43 -14.36 11.37
CA VAL A 100 3.80 -15.05 10.23
C VAL A 100 2.88 -14.11 9.44
N CYS A 101 2.22 -13.14 10.07
CA CYS A 101 1.13 -12.33 9.52
C CYS A 101 0.25 -13.11 8.53
N ALA A 102 -0.31 -14.23 8.97
CA ALA A 102 -1.20 -14.99 8.10
C ALA A 102 -2.46 -14.15 7.80
N PRO A 103 -2.96 -14.13 6.54
CA PRO A 103 -4.36 -13.75 6.34
C PRO A 103 -5.20 -14.73 7.16
N TYR A 104 -6.15 -14.21 7.95
CA TYR A 104 -7.01 -14.99 8.82
C TYR A 104 -7.43 -16.31 8.15
N GLY A 105 -7.15 -17.44 8.81
CA GLY A 105 -7.68 -18.75 8.43
C GLY A 105 -9.15 -18.89 8.77
#